data_AF-A0A9D5THF5-F1
#
_entry.id   AF-A0A9D5THF5-F1
#
_cell.length_a   1.000
_cell.length_b   1.000
_cell.length_c   1.000
_cell.angle_alpha   90.00
_cell.angle_beta   90.00
_cell.angle_gamma   90.00
#
_symmetry.space_group_name_H-M   'P 1'
#
loop_
_entity.id
_entity.type
_entity.pdbx_description
1 polymer ?
#
loop_
_entity_poly.entity_id
_entity_poly.type
_entity_poly.pdbx_seq_one_letter_code
_entity_poly.pdbx_strand_id
1 'polypeptide(L)'
;MNRRVIMTEENYNFRTSQTLLRNQFPGPGKLQIPVIPKFQEQPGDFDDLLLIGFDKTHLEDQNHLDRMVHFFLYDYRFERVWKHPDNDIEKLSRYRAVLSPDFSMYLEMAPVMQLYNVFRNRWCGAYWASKGIRVIPSVNWGDESTFDFCFEGIEKGSIVAVSTYMASAHDHRQDQKEWFMAGYNEMLRRIEPEKIICYNTPFPEMQGNIIPVDYERSSWKYMSYDRNLSTDKLDAFKMGGAPHRECDIIDPYLIGKGGGSAYGGEWRPPKPEDERLLGQPGEIKTTYPYGYRIDTKIGPDGRAVAERHYTERPNGKTHSNPHDHRINWNSPRYGCPNFVEPHINYWPADYPGGAPEFKSNRRSIPMNSIDFAERNRFKTISEFKECVIRGGEPVFSWNGAQYGVCFHEDGYCIADIHGDNEKICKSPDEVLEYTIESHRLRDIITQVAVISRNI
;
A
#
# COMPACT_ATOMS: atom_id res chain seq x y z
N MET A 1 -45.15 -22.56 30.27
CA MET A 1 -45.34 -22.70 28.81
C MET A 1 -44.00 -23.02 28.17
N ASN A 2 -43.76 -24.29 27.81
CA ASN A 2 -42.60 -24.64 26.99
C ASN A 2 -42.88 -24.19 25.56
N ARG A 3 -42.29 -23.06 25.14
CA ARG A 3 -42.23 -22.72 23.71
C ARG A 3 -41.33 -23.78 23.05
N ARG A 4 -41.94 -24.76 22.37
CA ARG A 4 -41.22 -25.58 21.40
C ARG A 4 -40.64 -24.63 20.36
N VAL A 5 -39.34 -24.40 20.38
CA VAL A 5 -38.64 -23.72 19.29
C VAL A 5 -38.63 -24.71 18.12
N ILE A 6 -39.55 -24.52 17.18
CA ILE A 6 -39.64 -25.34 15.96
C ILE A 6 -38.70 -24.70 14.93
N MET A 7 -37.75 -25.47 14.40
CA MET A 7 -36.89 -25.04 13.30
C MET A 7 -37.75 -24.79 12.06
N THR A 8 -37.66 -23.60 11.47
CA THR A 8 -38.29 -23.33 10.17
C THR A 8 -37.50 -24.01 9.06
N GLU A 9 -38.17 -24.34 7.95
CA GLU A 9 -37.52 -24.90 6.76
C GLU A 9 -36.43 -23.96 6.22
N GLU A 10 -36.68 -22.65 6.24
CA GLU A 10 -35.70 -21.62 5.87
C GLU A 10 -34.44 -21.69 6.75
N ASN A 11 -34.60 -21.81 8.08
CA ASN A 11 -33.48 -21.96 9.00
C ASN A 11 -32.74 -23.28 8.79
N TYR A 12 -33.44 -24.37 8.46
CA TYR A 12 -32.81 -25.63 8.11
C TYR A 12 -31.97 -25.47 6.84
N ASN A 13 -32.58 -24.98 5.75
CA ASN A 13 -31.92 -24.77 4.46
C ASN A 13 -30.69 -23.86 4.58
N PHE A 14 -30.78 -22.76 5.36
CA PHE A 14 -29.64 -21.89 5.62
C PHE A 14 -28.53 -22.64 6.37
N ARG A 15 -28.85 -23.34 7.46
CA ARG A 15 -27.87 -24.05 8.30
C ARG A 15 -27.24 -25.26 7.63
N THR A 16 -27.93 -25.87 6.67
CA THR A 16 -27.41 -26.96 5.85
C THR A 16 -26.85 -26.48 4.50
N SER A 17 -26.90 -25.18 4.22
CA SER A 17 -26.39 -24.64 2.98
C SER A 17 -24.87 -24.82 2.91
N GLN A 18 -24.41 -25.24 1.75
CA GLN A 18 -22.98 -25.45 1.54
C GLN A 18 -22.18 -24.14 1.50
N THR A 19 -22.83 -23.04 1.13
CA THR A 19 -22.26 -21.69 1.20
C THR A 19 -21.94 -21.28 2.64
N LEU A 20 -22.72 -21.73 3.62
CA LEU A 20 -22.45 -21.52 5.05
C LEU A 20 -21.46 -22.55 5.60
N LEU A 21 -21.71 -23.84 5.38
CA LEU A 21 -20.96 -24.92 6.02
C LEU A 21 -19.55 -25.11 5.48
N ARG A 22 -19.34 -24.85 4.18
CA ARG A 22 -18.04 -24.97 3.50
C ARG A 22 -17.34 -26.33 3.72
N ASN A 23 -18.11 -27.39 3.95
CA ASN A 23 -17.59 -28.71 4.33
C ASN A 23 -17.58 -29.75 3.18
N GLN A 24 -17.77 -29.31 1.93
CA GLN A 24 -17.77 -30.17 0.75
C GLN A 24 -16.41 -30.83 0.46
N PHE A 25 -15.32 -30.20 0.89
CA PHE A 25 -13.95 -30.58 0.57
C PHE A 25 -13.15 -30.80 1.86
N PRO A 26 -13.38 -31.91 2.59
CA PRO A 26 -12.65 -32.17 3.82
C PRO A 26 -11.17 -32.39 3.53
N GLY A 27 -10.31 -31.70 4.27
CA GLY A 27 -8.86 -31.87 4.25
C GLY A 27 -8.33 -32.89 5.25
N PRO A 28 -7.03 -33.22 5.17
CA PRO A 28 -6.36 -33.97 6.22
C PRO A 28 -6.25 -33.16 7.53
N GLY A 29 -5.95 -33.86 8.62
CA GLY A 29 -5.63 -33.24 9.90
C GLY A 29 -6.82 -32.62 10.65
N LYS A 30 -6.52 -31.91 11.73
CA LYS A 30 -7.52 -31.35 12.65
C LYS A 30 -8.26 -30.13 12.08
N LEU A 31 -7.59 -29.37 11.22
CA LEU A 31 -8.12 -28.14 10.63
C LEU A 31 -9.00 -28.40 9.41
N GLN A 32 -8.94 -29.61 8.84
CA GLN A 32 -9.75 -30.03 7.69
C GLN A 32 -9.62 -29.04 6.50
N ILE A 33 -8.43 -28.46 6.31
CA ILE A 33 -8.16 -27.48 5.25
C ILE A 33 -8.25 -28.17 3.88
N PRO A 34 -9.14 -27.72 2.97
CA PRO A 34 -9.36 -28.38 1.69
C PRO A 34 -8.07 -28.61 0.90
N VAL A 35 -7.98 -29.74 0.20
CA VAL A 35 -6.85 -30.00 -0.69
C VAL A 35 -7.19 -29.49 -2.09
N ILE A 36 -6.34 -28.62 -2.64
CA ILE A 36 -6.41 -28.27 -4.06
C ILE A 36 -5.75 -29.40 -4.84
N PRO A 37 -6.45 -30.06 -5.78
CA PRO A 37 -5.86 -31.15 -6.57
C PRO A 37 -4.63 -30.69 -7.34
N LYS A 38 -3.60 -31.53 -7.38
CA LYS A 38 -2.36 -31.25 -8.13
C LYS A 38 -2.64 -30.88 -9.59
N PHE A 39 -2.11 -29.72 -10.01
CA PHE A 39 -2.22 -29.22 -11.38
C PHE A 39 -1.63 -30.21 -12.38
N GLN A 40 -2.41 -30.57 -13.40
CA GLN A 40 -1.97 -31.42 -14.50
C GLN A 40 -1.49 -30.53 -15.65
N GLU A 41 -0.17 -30.43 -15.78
CA GLU A 41 0.49 -29.66 -16.82
C GLU A 41 0.19 -30.22 -18.22
N GLN A 42 -0.07 -29.30 -19.13
CA GLN A 42 -0.23 -29.53 -20.55
C GLN A 42 0.93 -28.85 -21.30
N PRO A 43 1.37 -29.40 -22.45
CA PRO A 43 2.37 -28.75 -23.28
C PRO A 43 1.99 -27.30 -23.58
N GLY A 44 2.91 -26.37 -23.34
CA GLY A 44 2.72 -24.94 -23.58
C GLY A 44 2.06 -24.15 -22.46
N ASP A 45 1.74 -24.76 -21.30
CA ASP A 45 1.15 -24.01 -20.18
C ASP A 45 2.07 -22.91 -19.63
N PHE A 46 3.38 -23.14 -19.69
CA PHE A 46 4.40 -22.29 -19.07
C PHE A 46 5.29 -21.58 -20.10
N ASP A 47 5.04 -21.78 -21.39
CA ASP A 47 5.75 -21.12 -22.47
C ASP A 47 5.31 -19.65 -22.53
N ASP A 48 6.26 -18.72 -22.40
CA ASP A 48 5.99 -17.27 -22.36
C ASP A 48 4.83 -16.87 -21.42
N LEU A 49 4.76 -17.52 -20.24
CA LEU A 49 3.65 -17.34 -19.30
C LEU A 49 3.43 -15.87 -18.92
N LEU A 50 2.23 -15.39 -19.22
CA LEU A 50 1.71 -14.11 -18.75
C LEU A 50 0.51 -14.32 -17.82
N LEU A 51 0.37 -13.40 -16.86
CA LEU A 51 -0.77 -13.40 -15.95
C LEU A 51 -1.73 -12.23 -16.24
N ILE A 52 -2.97 -12.36 -15.79
CA ILE A 52 -3.98 -11.31 -15.81
C ILE A 52 -4.64 -11.19 -14.43
N GLY A 53 -4.71 -9.95 -13.91
CA GLY A 53 -5.36 -9.69 -12.62
C GLY A 53 -6.85 -9.99 -12.70
N PHE A 54 -7.39 -10.68 -11.68
CA PHE A 54 -8.81 -11.00 -11.61
C PHE A 54 -9.74 -9.79 -11.85
N ASP A 55 -9.35 -8.61 -11.37
CA ASP A 55 -10.08 -7.35 -11.52
C ASP A 55 -10.16 -6.84 -12.97
N LYS A 56 -9.39 -7.41 -13.90
CA LYS A 56 -9.41 -7.11 -15.34
C LYS A 56 -10.13 -8.16 -16.18
N THR A 57 -10.46 -9.30 -15.59
CA THR A 57 -11.19 -10.38 -16.29
C THR A 57 -12.65 -10.00 -16.55
N HIS A 58 -13.19 -10.38 -17.70
CA HIS A 58 -14.60 -10.19 -18.05
C HIS A 58 -15.10 -11.27 -19.03
N LEU A 59 -16.41 -11.49 -19.09
CA LEU A 59 -17.01 -12.55 -19.91
C LEU A 59 -16.83 -12.34 -21.41
N GLU A 60 -16.63 -11.10 -21.85
CA GLU A 60 -16.43 -10.77 -23.26
C GLU A 60 -14.96 -10.79 -23.70
N ASP A 61 -14.02 -11.10 -22.80
CA ASP A 61 -12.59 -11.14 -23.13
C ASP A 61 -12.32 -12.21 -24.21
N GLN A 62 -11.59 -11.82 -25.26
CA GLN A 62 -11.18 -12.71 -26.36
C GLN A 62 -9.67 -12.70 -26.57
N ASN A 63 -8.95 -11.76 -25.96
CA ASN A 63 -7.56 -11.46 -26.33
C ASN A 63 -6.54 -12.05 -25.35
N HIS A 64 -6.98 -12.43 -24.15
CA HIS A 64 -6.09 -12.83 -23.06
C HIS A 64 -6.43 -14.20 -22.46
N LEU A 65 -7.20 -15.02 -23.19
CA LEU A 65 -7.65 -16.33 -22.72
C LEU A 65 -6.50 -17.33 -22.55
N ASP A 66 -5.36 -17.07 -23.19
CA ASP A 66 -4.10 -17.80 -23.05
C ASP A 66 -3.37 -17.48 -21.73
N ARG A 67 -3.74 -16.40 -21.01
CA ARG A 67 -3.14 -16.03 -19.72
C ARG A 67 -3.74 -16.82 -18.57
N MET A 68 -2.99 -16.94 -17.47
CA MET A 68 -3.55 -17.44 -16.22
C MET A 68 -4.05 -16.29 -15.33
N VAL A 69 -5.19 -16.48 -14.68
CA VAL A 69 -5.78 -15.46 -13.79
C VAL A 69 -5.08 -15.48 -12.43
N HIS A 70 -4.62 -14.32 -11.95
CA HIS A 70 -4.00 -14.19 -10.62
C HIS A 70 -4.78 -13.28 -9.68
N PHE A 71 -4.50 -13.45 -8.39
CA PHE A 71 -5.13 -12.72 -7.28
C PHE A 71 -4.14 -11.96 -6.40
N PHE A 72 -2.90 -11.74 -6.87
CA PHE A 72 -1.92 -10.82 -6.27
C PHE A 72 -2.41 -9.36 -6.36
N LEU A 73 -3.49 -9.06 -5.65
CA LEU A 73 -4.30 -7.86 -5.66
C LEU A 73 -4.72 -7.58 -4.21
N TYR A 74 -5.32 -6.43 -3.95
CA TYR A 74 -5.95 -6.19 -2.66
C TYR A 74 -7.20 -7.09 -2.47
N ASP A 75 -7.33 -7.71 -1.29
CA ASP A 75 -8.44 -8.60 -0.92
C ASP A 75 -9.82 -8.07 -1.36
N TYR A 76 -10.09 -6.78 -1.16
CA TYR A 76 -11.38 -6.17 -1.49
C TYR A 76 -11.75 -6.27 -2.99
N ARG A 77 -10.76 -6.42 -3.88
CA ARG A 77 -11.01 -6.56 -5.33
C ARG A 77 -11.56 -7.93 -5.70
N PHE A 78 -11.35 -8.94 -4.86
CA PHE A 78 -11.75 -10.32 -5.14
C PHE A 78 -12.53 -10.99 -4.02
N GLU A 79 -12.79 -10.33 -2.89
CA GLU A 79 -13.58 -10.86 -1.77
C GLU A 79 -14.93 -11.49 -2.21
N ARG A 80 -15.50 -11.03 -3.34
CA ARG A 80 -16.72 -11.62 -3.94
C ARG A 80 -16.58 -13.11 -4.27
N VAL A 81 -15.38 -13.61 -4.59
CA VAL A 81 -15.19 -15.02 -4.92
C VAL A 81 -15.41 -15.94 -3.73
N TRP A 82 -15.14 -15.43 -2.52
CA TRP A 82 -15.47 -16.14 -1.29
C TRP A 82 -16.98 -16.05 -1.01
N LYS A 83 -17.57 -14.86 -1.11
CA LYS A 83 -18.98 -14.61 -0.76
C LYS A 83 -19.97 -15.25 -1.74
N HIS A 84 -19.66 -15.23 -3.04
CA HIS A 84 -20.49 -15.70 -4.14
C HIS A 84 -19.64 -16.54 -5.11
N PRO A 85 -19.21 -17.75 -4.70
CA PRO A 85 -18.23 -18.54 -5.44
C PRO A 85 -18.70 -19.01 -6.83
N ASP A 86 -20.00 -18.95 -7.11
CA ASP A 86 -20.58 -19.35 -8.40
C ASP A 86 -20.47 -18.26 -9.49
N ASN A 87 -20.45 -16.98 -9.10
CA ASN A 87 -20.64 -15.86 -10.02
C ASN A 87 -19.55 -15.75 -11.08
N ASP A 88 -18.32 -16.16 -10.76
CA ASP A 88 -17.16 -15.99 -11.63
C ASP A 88 -16.74 -17.30 -12.34
N ILE A 89 -17.43 -18.44 -12.13
CA ILE A 89 -17.03 -19.75 -12.68
C ILE A 89 -16.95 -19.72 -14.21
N GLU A 90 -18.02 -19.28 -14.87
CA GLU A 90 -18.09 -19.25 -16.33
C GLU A 90 -16.94 -18.42 -16.91
N LYS A 91 -16.73 -17.23 -16.36
CA LYS A 91 -15.64 -16.34 -16.77
C LYS A 91 -14.26 -16.97 -16.55
N LEU A 92 -14.01 -17.50 -15.35
CA LEU A 92 -12.72 -18.08 -14.97
C LEU A 92 -12.37 -19.33 -15.78
N SER A 93 -13.36 -20.14 -16.14
CA SER A 93 -13.18 -21.37 -16.94
C SER A 93 -12.68 -21.14 -18.37
N ARG A 94 -12.75 -19.90 -18.88
CA ARG A 94 -12.31 -19.55 -20.24
C ARG A 94 -10.81 -19.30 -20.34
N TYR A 95 -10.15 -19.02 -19.22
CA TYR A 95 -8.71 -18.74 -19.15
C TYR A 95 -7.90 -20.03 -19.05
N ARG A 96 -6.61 -19.99 -19.43
CA ARG A 96 -5.71 -21.15 -19.44
C ARG A 96 -5.66 -21.92 -18.12
N ALA A 97 -5.57 -21.17 -17.03
CA ALA A 97 -5.65 -21.66 -15.65
C ALA A 97 -5.92 -20.50 -14.69
N VAL A 98 -6.17 -20.81 -13.43
CA VAL A 98 -6.49 -19.84 -12.39
C VAL A 98 -5.62 -20.11 -11.17
N LEU A 99 -4.94 -19.09 -10.66
CA LEU A 99 -4.30 -19.17 -9.36
C LEU A 99 -5.38 -19.11 -8.26
N SER A 100 -5.25 -19.88 -7.18
CA SER A 100 -6.18 -19.76 -6.05
C SER A 100 -6.10 -18.34 -5.44
N PRO A 101 -7.18 -17.85 -4.79
CA PRO A 101 -7.22 -16.47 -4.32
C PRO A 101 -6.21 -16.26 -3.18
N ASP A 102 -5.37 -15.24 -3.32
CA ASP A 102 -4.29 -14.92 -2.38
C ASP A 102 -4.77 -13.92 -1.32
N PHE A 103 -5.54 -14.39 -0.35
CA PHE A 103 -5.98 -13.57 0.79
C PHE A 103 -4.79 -13.18 1.66
N SER A 104 -4.74 -11.91 2.07
CA SER A 104 -3.61 -11.32 2.80
C SER A 104 -3.27 -12.05 4.10
N MET A 105 -1.98 -12.18 4.42
CA MET A 105 -1.46 -12.88 5.60
C MET A 105 -0.56 -11.99 6.46
N TYR A 106 -0.97 -10.74 6.71
CA TYR A 106 -0.07 -9.77 7.32
C TYR A 106 0.45 -10.20 8.70
N LEU A 107 1.67 -9.80 9.04
CA LEU A 107 2.31 -10.08 10.33
C LEU A 107 1.51 -9.55 11.52
N GLU A 108 0.78 -8.46 11.34
CA GLU A 108 -0.06 -7.84 12.36
C GLU A 108 -1.44 -8.49 12.52
N MET A 109 -1.82 -9.41 11.62
CA MET A 109 -3.09 -10.13 11.75
C MET A 109 -3.06 -11.10 12.92
N ALA A 110 -4.19 -11.23 13.62
CA ALA A 110 -4.36 -12.31 14.59
C ALA A 110 -4.23 -13.69 13.90
N PRO A 111 -3.58 -14.70 14.51
CA PRO A 111 -3.37 -16.01 13.88
C PRO A 111 -4.65 -16.69 13.39
N VAL A 112 -5.78 -16.45 14.05
CA VAL A 112 -7.09 -16.97 13.61
C VAL A 112 -7.54 -16.39 12.27
N MET A 113 -7.21 -15.13 11.98
CA MET A 113 -7.53 -14.50 10.69
C MET A 113 -6.63 -15.04 9.59
N GLN A 114 -5.34 -15.24 9.89
CA GLN A 114 -4.40 -15.88 8.97
C GLN A 114 -4.85 -17.31 8.62
N LEU A 115 -5.22 -18.11 9.62
CA LEU A 115 -5.78 -19.45 9.42
C LEU A 115 -7.06 -19.42 8.56
N TYR A 116 -7.96 -18.48 8.86
CA TYR A 116 -9.18 -18.30 8.07
C TYR A 116 -8.86 -17.97 6.61
N ASN A 117 -7.84 -17.14 6.34
CA ASN A 117 -7.43 -16.75 4.99
C ASN A 117 -6.83 -17.92 4.20
N VAL A 118 -6.04 -18.76 4.86
CA VAL A 118 -5.57 -20.03 4.28
C VAL A 118 -6.76 -20.93 3.93
N PHE A 119 -7.73 -21.09 4.83
CA PHE A 119 -8.93 -21.88 4.54
C PHE A 119 -9.70 -21.34 3.34
N ARG A 120 -9.94 -20.01 3.27
CA ARG A 120 -10.64 -19.38 2.15
C ARG A 120 -9.93 -19.61 0.81
N ASN A 121 -8.60 -19.46 0.79
CA ASN A 121 -7.76 -19.74 -0.37
C ASN A 121 -7.97 -21.18 -0.86
N ARG A 122 -7.74 -22.16 0.03
CA ARG A 122 -7.81 -23.59 -0.31
C ARG A 122 -9.22 -24.02 -0.70
N TRP A 123 -10.24 -23.54 0.00
CA TRP A 123 -11.63 -23.85 -0.30
C TRP A 123 -12.05 -23.34 -1.68
N CYS A 124 -11.72 -22.09 -2.02
CA CYS A 124 -12.03 -21.56 -3.35
C CYS A 124 -11.30 -22.34 -4.45
N GLY A 125 -10.03 -22.67 -4.24
CA GLY A 125 -9.27 -23.47 -5.19
C GLY A 125 -9.84 -24.87 -5.40
N ALA A 126 -10.19 -25.58 -4.32
CA ALA A 126 -10.82 -26.90 -4.38
C ALA A 126 -12.22 -26.83 -5.04
N TYR A 127 -12.99 -25.79 -4.73
CA TYR A 127 -14.30 -25.56 -5.35
C TYR A 127 -14.18 -25.35 -6.86
N TRP A 128 -13.28 -24.48 -7.30
CA TRP A 128 -13.07 -24.23 -8.73
C TRP A 128 -12.55 -25.47 -9.46
N ALA A 129 -11.63 -26.22 -8.85
CA ALA A 129 -11.18 -27.50 -9.39
C ALA A 129 -12.35 -28.49 -9.56
N SER A 130 -13.28 -28.55 -8.60
CA SER A 130 -14.50 -29.38 -8.70
C SER A 130 -15.44 -28.97 -9.85
N LYS A 131 -15.29 -27.75 -10.36
CA LYS A 131 -16.04 -27.21 -11.50
C LYS A 131 -15.28 -27.35 -12.83
N GLY A 132 -14.15 -28.07 -12.84
CA GLY A 132 -13.34 -28.30 -14.03
C GLY A 132 -12.36 -27.17 -14.37
N ILE A 133 -12.22 -26.16 -13.51
CA ILE A 133 -11.20 -25.11 -13.68
C ILE A 133 -9.84 -25.70 -13.31
N ARG A 134 -8.83 -25.40 -14.12
CA ARG A 134 -7.44 -25.81 -13.84
C ARG A 134 -6.84 -24.82 -12.83
N VAL A 135 -6.60 -25.28 -11.60
CA VAL A 135 -6.20 -24.40 -10.48
C VAL A 135 -4.77 -24.66 -10.05
N ILE A 136 -4.00 -23.59 -9.84
CA ILE A 136 -2.67 -23.63 -9.21
C ILE A 136 -2.77 -22.92 -7.85
N PRO A 137 -2.32 -23.53 -6.73
CA PRO A 137 -2.35 -22.89 -5.43
C PRO A 137 -1.41 -21.68 -5.35
N SER A 138 -1.94 -20.51 -5.00
CA SER A 138 -1.16 -19.39 -4.48
C SER A 138 -0.76 -19.67 -3.02
N VAL A 139 0.51 -19.42 -2.70
CA VAL A 139 1.10 -19.67 -1.38
C VAL A 139 1.55 -18.35 -0.76
N ASN A 140 1.16 -18.16 0.49
CA ASN A 140 1.45 -16.99 1.30
C ASN A 140 1.56 -17.40 2.76
N TRP A 141 2.24 -16.61 3.58
CA TRP A 141 2.59 -16.93 4.96
C TRP A 141 2.64 -15.65 5.81
N GLY A 142 2.44 -15.80 7.11
CA GLY A 142 2.76 -14.76 8.09
C GLY A 142 4.21 -14.89 8.52
N ASP A 143 4.45 -15.02 9.83
CA ASP A 143 5.74 -15.41 10.38
C ASP A 143 5.86 -16.94 10.54
N GLU A 144 6.91 -17.41 11.22
CA GLU A 144 7.15 -18.82 11.50
C GLU A 144 6.01 -19.48 12.28
N SER A 145 5.20 -18.72 13.03
CA SER A 145 4.05 -19.26 13.75
C SER A 145 2.95 -19.77 12.81
N THR A 146 2.96 -19.32 11.55
CA THR A 146 1.99 -19.75 10.53
C THR A 146 2.38 -21.02 9.79
N PHE A 147 3.65 -21.45 9.89
CA PHE A 147 4.20 -22.57 9.10
C PHE A 147 3.55 -23.91 9.43
N ASP A 148 2.89 -24.02 10.58
CA ASP A 148 2.12 -25.20 10.98
C ASP A 148 0.83 -25.39 10.17
N PHE A 149 0.33 -24.36 9.47
CA PHE A 149 -0.92 -24.45 8.72
C PHE A 149 -0.89 -23.80 7.33
N CYS A 150 -0.01 -22.84 7.03
CA CYS A 150 -0.07 -22.09 5.76
C CYS A 150 0.21 -22.94 4.52
N PHE A 151 0.89 -24.08 4.68
CA PHE A 151 1.17 -25.03 3.60
C PHE A 151 0.17 -26.19 3.51
N GLU A 152 -0.76 -26.30 4.46
CA GLU A 152 -1.81 -27.33 4.43
C GLU A 152 -2.73 -27.14 3.22
N GLY A 153 -3.31 -28.25 2.75
CA GLY A 153 -4.18 -28.25 1.57
C GLY A 153 -3.43 -28.15 0.22
N ILE A 154 -2.10 -28.24 0.22
CA ILE A 154 -1.28 -28.34 -0.98
C ILE A 154 -0.52 -29.66 -0.99
N GLU A 155 -0.68 -30.44 -2.04
CA GLU A 155 -0.03 -31.74 -2.17
C GLU A 155 1.47 -31.59 -2.48
N LYS A 156 2.28 -32.54 -2.02
CA LYS A 156 3.71 -32.57 -2.35
C LYS A 156 3.94 -32.67 -3.86
N GLY A 157 4.97 -31.99 -4.35
CA GLY A 157 5.26 -31.88 -5.77
C GLY A 157 4.26 -31.01 -6.55
N SER A 158 3.33 -30.31 -5.90
CA SER A 158 2.43 -29.40 -6.61
C SER A 158 3.20 -28.26 -7.27
N ILE A 159 2.67 -27.77 -8.39
CA ILE A 159 3.05 -26.46 -8.92
C ILE A 159 2.40 -25.41 -8.02
N VAL A 160 3.15 -24.39 -7.63
CA VAL A 160 2.71 -23.33 -6.72
C VAL A 160 2.98 -21.95 -7.30
N ALA A 161 2.27 -20.94 -6.83
CA ALA A 161 2.52 -19.55 -7.20
C ALA A 161 2.81 -18.68 -5.96
N VAL A 162 3.78 -17.78 -6.09
CA VAL A 162 4.16 -16.79 -5.07
C VAL A 162 4.35 -15.43 -5.73
N SER A 163 4.35 -14.34 -4.95
CA SER A 163 4.70 -13.02 -5.46
C SER A 163 5.77 -12.34 -4.61
N THR A 164 6.81 -11.84 -5.27
CA THR A 164 7.83 -10.98 -4.65
C THR A 164 7.47 -9.50 -4.75
N TYR A 165 6.38 -9.14 -5.43
CA TYR A 165 6.01 -7.74 -5.72
C TYR A 165 5.91 -6.90 -4.44
N MET A 166 5.13 -7.38 -3.47
CA MET A 166 4.92 -6.68 -2.20
C MET A 166 6.04 -6.93 -1.16
N ALA A 167 6.97 -7.85 -1.45
CA ALA A 167 8.16 -8.11 -0.65
C ALA A 167 9.37 -7.27 -1.11
N SER A 168 9.34 -6.75 -2.34
CA SER A 168 10.42 -5.95 -2.90
C SER A 168 10.36 -4.50 -2.40
N ALA A 169 11.49 -3.79 -2.43
CA ALA A 169 11.52 -2.38 -2.04
C ALA A 169 10.67 -1.55 -3.01
N HIS A 170 9.82 -0.69 -2.46
CA HIS A 170 8.97 0.24 -3.21
C HIS A 170 8.61 1.43 -2.30
N ASP A 171 8.17 2.55 -2.88
CA ASP A 171 7.55 3.66 -2.16
C ASP A 171 8.32 4.13 -0.90
N HIS A 172 9.65 4.18 -1.01
CA HIS A 172 10.57 4.55 0.09
C HIS A 172 10.47 3.65 1.32
N ARG A 173 10.10 2.38 1.14
CA ARG A 173 10.17 1.33 2.15
C ARG A 173 11.27 0.34 1.81
N GLN A 174 11.83 -0.27 2.84
CA GLN A 174 12.72 -1.41 2.69
C GLN A 174 11.98 -2.57 2.03
N ASP A 175 12.72 -3.41 1.31
CA ASP A 175 12.23 -4.74 1.01
C ASP A 175 12.00 -5.53 2.31
N GLN A 176 11.16 -6.56 2.22
CA GLN A 176 10.86 -7.52 3.29
C GLN A 176 11.43 -8.88 2.92
N LYS A 177 12.64 -8.90 2.34
CA LYS A 177 13.24 -10.11 1.75
C LYS A 177 13.46 -11.21 2.78
N GLU A 178 13.92 -10.89 3.98
CA GLU A 178 14.20 -11.90 5.02
C GLU A 178 12.93 -12.65 5.42
N TRP A 179 11.83 -11.92 5.65
CA TRP A 179 10.50 -12.49 5.90
C TRP A 179 10.03 -13.38 4.75
N PHE A 180 10.14 -12.89 3.50
CA PHE A 180 9.74 -13.65 2.33
C PHE A 180 10.57 -14.95 2.22
N MET A 181 11.88 -14.86 2.36
CA MET A 181 12.78 -16.01 2.23
C MET A 181 12.58 -17.05 3.33
N ALA A 182 12.21 -16.64 4.55
CA ALA A 182 11.90 -17.58 5.63
C ALA A 182 10.73 -18.52 5.25
N GLY A 183 9.60 -17.95 4.83
CA GLY A 183 8.45 -18.76 4.40
C GLY A 183 8.65 -19.45 3.06
N TYR A 184 9.38 -18.84 2.13
CA TYR A 184 9.73 -19.46 0.85
C TYR A 184 10.57 -20.74 1.05
N ASN A 185 11.57 -20.69 1.92
CA ASN A 185 12.42 -21.85 2.21
C ASN A 185 11.64 -22.97 2.93
N GLU A 186 10.73 -22.61 3.84
CA GLU A 186 9.86 -23.60 4.48
C GLU A 186 8.85 -24.19 3.48
N MET A 187 8.33 -23.39 2.54
CA MET A 187 7.49 -23.85 1.43
C MET A 187 8.21 -24.91 0.60
N LEU A 188 9.47 -24.65 0.23
CA LEU A 188 10.30 -25.62 -0.50
C LEU A 188 10.43 -26.94 0.26
N ARG A 189 10.66 -26.88 1.58
CA ARG A 189 10.83 -28.06 2.44
C ARG A 189 9.55 -28.88 2.61
N ARG A 190 8.39 -28.22 2.69
CA ARG A 190 7.09 -28.86 2.99
C ARG A 190 6.42 -29.40 1.74
N ILE A 191 6.38 -28.59 0.69
CA ILE A 191 5.65 -28.87 -0.55
C ILE A 191 6.55 -29.58 -1.56
N GLU A 192 7.86 -29.36 -1.54
CA GLU A 192 8.79 -29.89 -2.54
C GLU A 192 8.28 -29.62 -3.98
N PRO A 193 7.96 -28.35 -4.33
CA PRO A 193 7.21 -28.03 -5.54
C PRO A 193 7.98 -28.39 -6.81
N GLU A 194 7.27 -28.93 -7.81
CA GLU A 194 7.86 -29.26 -9.12
C GLU A 194 8.21 -28.01 -9.93
N LYS A 195 7.39 -26.97 -9.80
CA LYS A 195 7.57 -25.65 -10.43
C LYS A 195 7.00 -24.56 -9.52
N ILE A 196 7.59 -23.38 -9.59
CA ILE A 196 7.22 -22.22 -8.79
C ILE A 196 7.00 -21.03 -9.72
N ILE A 197 5.75 -20.61 -9.89
CA ILE A 197 5.42 -19.38 -10.61
C ILE A 197 5.74 -18.21 -9.68
N CYS A 198 6.65 -17.33 -10.09
CA CYS A 198 7.00 -16.13 -9.32
C CYS A 198 6.48 -14.90 -10.05
N TYR A 199 5.46 -14.26 -9.49
CA TYR A 199 4.95 -12.97 -9.99
C TYR A 199 5.82 -11.83 -9.49
N ASN A 200 6.41 -11.08 -10.43
CA ASN A 200 7.49 -10.10 -10.27
C ASN A 200 8.90 -10.73 -10.23
N THR A 201 9.94 -9.89 -10.20
CA THR A 201 11.35 -10.30 -10.20
C THR A 201 11.67 -11.20 -9.00
N PRO A 202 12.15 -12.45 -9.22
CA PRO A 202 12.63 -13.31 -8.15
C PRO A 202 13.82 -12.68 -7.40
N PHE A 203 13.94 -12.93 -6.10
CA PHE A 203 15.17 -12.62 -5.37
C PHE A 203 16.30 -13.56 -5.81
N PRO A 204 17.56 -13.08 -5.90
CA PRO A 204 18.70 -13.91 -6.29
C PRO A 204 18.87 -15.19 -5.45
N GLU A 205 18.43 -15.17 -4.20
CA GLU A 205 18.52 -16.28 -3.25
C GLU A 205 17.41 -17.33 -3.40
N MET A 206 16.39 -17.09 -4.24
CA MET A 206 15.31 -18.05 -4.47
C MET A 206 15.82 -19.29 -5.22
N GLN A 207 15.60 -20.47 -4.64
CA GLN A 207 15.97 -21.77 -5.20
C GLN A 207 14.76 -22.51 -5.78
N GLY A 208 15.01 -23.55 -6.58
CA GLY A 208 13.98 -24.39 -7.19
C GLY A 208 13.74 -24.09 -8.67
N ASN A 209 12.73 -24.73 -9.25
CA ASN A 209 12.37 -24.55 -10.65
C ASN A 209 11.41 -23.36 -10.81
N ILE A 210 11.99 -22.16 -10.87
CA ILE A 210 11.24 -20.90 -10.88
C ILE A 210 10.86 -20.52 -12.31
N ILE A 211 9.57 -20.26 -12.53
CA ILE A 211 9.04 -19.62 -13.73
C ILE A 211 8.81 -18.14 -13.39
N PRO A 212 9.71 -17.23 -13.79
CA PRO A 212 9.51 -15.81 -13.56
C PRO A 212 8.41 -15.29 -14.48
N VAL A 213 7.47 -14.55 -13.92
CA VAL A 213 6.45 -13.81 -14.66
C VAL A 213 6.80 -12.34 -14.62
N ASP A 214 6.98 -11.76 -15.81
CA ASP A 214 7.23 -10.33 -15.98
C ASP A 214 6.00 -9.53 -15.50
N TYR A 215 6.21 -8.75 -14.44
CA TYR A 215 5.17 -7.91 -13.84
C TYR A 215 4.67 -6.85 -14.81
N GLU A 216 5.56 -6.17 -15.54
CA GLU A 216 5.17 -5.09 -16.45
C GLU A 216 4.38 -5.64 -17.63
N ARG A 217 4.81 -6.74 -18.26
CA ARG A 217 4.05 -7.38 -19.35
C ARG A 217 2.71 -7.98 -18.91
N SER A 218 2.63 -8.41 -17.64
CA SER A 218 1.39 -8.90 -17.03
C SER A 218 0.55 -7.77 -16.40
N SER A 219 1.07 -6.55 -16.36
CA SER A 219 0.39 -5.38 -15.80
C SER A 219 -0.65 -4.84 -16.77
N TRP A 220 -1.70 -4.27 -16.20
CA TRP A 220 -2.77 -3.60 -16.94
C TRP A 220 -2.24 -2.46 -17.83
N LYS A 221 -1.09 -1.87 -17.49
CA LYS A 221 -0.47 -0.77 -18.26
C LYS A 221 -0.16 -1.14 -19.72
N TYR A 222 0.09 -2.43 -19.98
CA TYR A 222 0.42 -2.94 -21.32
C TYR A 222 -0.66 -3.87 -21.88
N MET A 223 -1.79 -4.00 -21.19
CA MET A 223 -3.02 -4.51 -21.78
C MET A 223 -3.59 -3.36 -22.61
N SER A 224 -3.24 -3.29 -23.90
CA SER A 224 -3.70 -2.25 -24.82
C SER A 224 -5.21 -2.26 -24.94
N TYR A 225 -5.89 -1.59 -24.01
CA TYR A 225 -7.26 -1.18 -24.14
C TYR A 225 -7.25 0.31 -24.47
N ASP A 226 -7.18 0.61 -25.76
CA ASP A 226 -7.97 1.71 -26.28
C ASP A 226 -9.44 1.32 -26.07
N ARG A 227 -9.97 1.65 -24.89
CA ARG A 227 -11.40 1.83 -24.71
C ARG A 227 -11.60 3.25 -24.20
N ASN A 228 -11.88 4.12 -25.17
CA ASN A 228 -12.99 5.05 -25.02
C ASN A 228 -14.15 4.29 -24.36
N LEU A 229 -14.29 4.43 -23.05
CA LEU A 229 -15.53 4.10 -22.36
C LEU A 229 -16.60 4.97 -22.99
N SER A 230 -17.31 4.45 -24.00
CA SER A 230 -18.55 5.09 -24.41
C SER A 230 -19.48 5.03 -23.21
N THR A 231 -20.02 6.19 -22.89
CA THR A 231 -20.92 6.50 -21.77
C THR A 231 -22.16 5.60 -21.66
N ASP A 232 -22.41 4.75 -22.66
CA ASP A 232 -23.72 4.12 -22.88
C ASP A 232 -23.88 2.73 -22.22
N LYS A 233 -22.87 2.21 -21.50
CA LYS A 233 -22.97 0.91 -20.80
C LYS A 233 -23.03 0.99 -19.27
N LEU A 234 -23.05 2.19 -18.68
CA LEU A 234 -23.25 2.37 -17.23
C LEU A 234 -24.73 2.26 -16.81
N ASP A 235 -25.65 2.25 -17.77
CA ASP A 235 -27.09 2.21 -17.53
C ASP A 235 -27.59 0.83 -17.06
N ALA A 236 -26.81 -0.24 -17.27
CA ALA A 236 -27.13 -1.59 -16.81
C ALA A 236 -26.95 -1.78 -15.28
N PHE A 237 -26.35 -0.81 -14.58
CA PHE A 237 -26.14 -0.86 -13.12
C PHE A 237 -27.05 0.11 -12.34
N LYS A 238 -28.03 0.73 -13.01
CA LYS A 238 -28.95 1.69 -12.38
C LYS A 238 -30.06 0.98 -11.60
N MET A 239 -29.93 0.93 -10.28
CA MET A 239 -31.06 0.92 -9.34
C MET A 239 -30.88 2.06 -8.34
N GLY A 240 -31.77 3.06 -8.40
CA GLY A 240 -31.94 4.10 -7.38
C GLY A 240 -31.04 5.33 -7.56
N GLY A 241 -31.64 6.47 -7.92
CA GLY A 241 -30.93 7.71 -8.23
C GLY A 241 -30.49 8.55 -7.02
N ALA A 242 -29.25 9.04 -7.10
CA ALA A 242 -28.78 10.37 -6.70
C ALA A 242 -27.33 10.55 -7.23
N PRO A 243 -26.88 11.78 -7.58
CA PRO A 243 -25.84 11.98 -8.58
C PRO A 243 -24.40 11.93 -8.03
N HIS A 244 -23.55 11.32 -8.86
CA HIS A 244 -22.13 11.61 -9.11
C HIS A 244 -21.28 12.13 -7.94
N ARG A 245 -20.42 11.24 -7.43
CA ARG A 245 -19.01 11.59 -7.29
C ARG A 245 -18.28 10.89 -8.42
N GLU A 246 -17.67 11.65 -9.32
CA GLU A 246 -16.49 11.18 -10.04
C GLU A 246 -15.44 10.85 -8.96
N CYS A 247 -15.49 9.64 -8.43
CA CYS A 247 -14.33 9.08 -7.77
C CYS A 247 -13.39 8.65 -8.89
N ASP A 248 -12.55 9.60 -9.28
CA ASP A 248 -11.29 9.33 -9.97
C ASP A 248 -10.66 8.08 -9.35
N ILE A 249 -10.35 7.16 -10.26
CA ILE A 249 -9.55 5.94 -10.15
C ILE A 249 -8.78 5.85 -8.82
N ILE A 250 -8.97 4.73 -8.11
CA ILE A 250 -8.35 4.31 -6.84
C ILE A 250 -6.82 4.10 -6.96
N ASP A 251 -6.10 5.06 -7.53
CA ASP A 251 -4.66 5.28 -7.36
C ASP A 251 -4.31 6.16 -6.13
N PRO A 252 -5.15 7.11 -5.64
CA PRO A 252 -4.75 8.05 -4.59
C PRO A 252 -4.88 7.53 -3.14
N TYR A 253 -5.05 6.22 -2.93
CA TYR A 253 -5.14 5.60 -1.59
C TYR A 253 -4.15 4.46 -1.36
N LEU A 254 -3.13 4.30 -2.21
CA LEU A 254 -2.08 3.29 -2.05
C LEU A 254 -1.09 3.72 -0.94
N ILE A 255 -1.53 3.63 0.31
CA ILE A 255 -0.68 3.88 1.49
C ILE A 255 0.04 2.57 1.82
N GLY A 256 1.35 2.50 1.55
CA GLY A 256 2.21 1.41 1.97
C GLY A 256 1.86 0.07 1.32
N LYS A 257 2.62 -0.32 0.31
CA LYS A 257 2.60 -1.70 -0.17
C LYS A 257 3.36 -2.59 0.82
N GLY A 258 2.91 -3.81 1.02
CA GLY A 258 3.58 -4.72 1.95
C GLY A 258 3.05 -6.14 1.78
N GLY A 259 3.94 -7.09 1.59
CA GLY A 259 3.60 -8.51 1.49
C GLY A 259 3.55 -9.16 2.86
N GLY A 260 4.49 -8.76 3.74
CA GLY A 260 4.59 -9.24 5.12
C GLY A 260 3.86 -8.34 6.10
N SER A 261 4.44 -7.19 6.45
CA SER A 261 3.76 -6.19 7.28
C SER A 261 2.69 -5.45 6.47
N ALA A 262 1.52 -5.23 7.10
CA ALA A 262 0.46 -4.36 6.58
C ALA A 262 0.92 -2.90 6.40
N TYR A 263 2.03 -2.52 7.04
CA TYR A 263 2.62 -1.18 6.98
C TYR A 263 3.82 -1.10 6.01
N GLY A 264 4.17 -2.21 5.36
CA GLY A 264 5.35 -2.33 4.51
C GLY A 264 6.66 -2.45 5.31
N GLY A 265 7.79 -2.53 4.60
CA GLY A 265 9.11 -2.51 5.23
C GLY A 265 9.41 -1.18 5.93
N GLU A 266 10.53 -1.10 6.65
CA GLU A 266 10.88 0.14 7.36
C GLU A 266 11.04 1.31 6.39
N TRP A 267 10.71 2.51 6.84
CA TRP A 267 10.90 3.70 6.02
C TRP A 267 12.39 3.94 5.71
N ARG A 268 12.66 4.29 4.45
CA ARG A 268 13.97 4.73 3.95
C ARG A 268 13.87 6.19 3.53
N PRO A 269 14.89 7.03 3.81
CA PRO A 269 14.96 8.40 3.32
C PRO A 269 14.71 8.50 1.80
N PRO A 270 13.70 9.27 1.34
CA PRO A 270 13.44 9.48 -0.09
C PRO A 270 14.58 10.17 -0.82
N LYS A 271 15.32 11.03 -0.11
CA LYS A 271 16.43 11.85 -0.61
C LYS A 271 17.53 11.94 0.46
N PRO A 272 18.80 12.19 0.08
CA PRO A 272 19.92 12.23 1.02
C PRO A 272 19.73 13.21 2.18
N GLU A 273 19.01 14.32 1.95
CA GLU A 273 18.75 15.32 2.98
C GLU A 273 17.86 14.77 4.10
N ASP A 274 17.02 13.78 3.81
CA ASP A 274 16.14 13.12 4.78
C ASP A 274 16.87 12.09 5.65
N GLU A 275 18.14 11.76 5.35
CA GLU A 275 19.00 10.98 6.25
C GLU A 275 19.25 11.69 7.58
N ARG A 276 19.00 13.01 7.64
CA ARG A 276 18.99 13.76 8.90
C ARG A 276 17.97 13.22 9.91
N LEU A 277 16.91 12.55 9.44
CA LEU A 277 15.82 12.04 10.27
C LEU A 277 16.15 10.71 10.99
N LEU A 278 17.29 10.11 10.69
CA LEU A 278 17.78 8.87 11.31
C LEU A 278 19.19 9.10 11.85
N GLY A 279 19.58 8.51 12.98
CA GLY A 279 20.91 8.72 13.55
C GLY A 279 21.15 7.97 14.85
N GLN A 280 22.18 8.38 15.59
CA GLN A 280 22.48 7.79 16.89
C GLN A 280 21.65 8.42 18.01
N PRO A 281 21.23 7.64 19.02
CA PRO A 281 20.50 8.18 20.17
C PRO A 281 21.19 9.37 20.84
N GLY A 282 20.44 10.48 20.95
CA GLY A 282 20.89 11.74 21.57
C GLY A 282 21.76 12.63 20.69
N GLU A 283 21.90 12.31 19.41
CA GLU A 283 22.54 13.15 18.39
C GLU A 283 21.68 14.37 18.05
N ILE A 284 22.35 15.49 17.73
CA ILE A 284 21.73 16.62 17.02
C ILE A 284 22.49 16.79 15.71
N LYS A 285 21.74 16.78 14.60
CA LYS A 285 22.27 17.00 13.26
C LYS A 285 21.94 18.41 12.81
N THR A 286 22.92 19.16 12.31
CA THR A 286 22.68 20.49 11.76
C THR A 286 22.83 20.44 10.24
N THR A 287 21.79 20.85 9.52
CA THR A 287 21.70 20.78 8.06
C THR A 287 21.21 22.10 7.46
N TYR A 288 21.41 22.28 6.15
CA TYR A 288 20.92 23.44 5.40
C TYR A 288 20.18 23.01 4.11
N PRO A 289 19.14 22.17 4.21
CA PRO A 289 18.56 21.49 3.04
C PRO A 289 17.81 22.45 2.10
N TYR A 290 17.41 23.63 2.59
CA TYR A 290 16.64 24.61 1.84
C TYR A 290 17.26 26.02 1.92
N GLY A 291 18.57 26.11 2.15
CA GLY A 291 19.28 27.38 2.30
C GLY A 291 19.13 28.07 3.67
N TYR A 292 18.39 27.46 4.61
CA TYR A 292 18.33 27.88 6.01
C TYR A 292 18.69 26.71 6.94
N ARG A 293 19.11 27.05 8.16
CA ARG A 293 19.55 26.06 9.15
C ARG A 293 18.37 25.27 9.68
N ILE A 294 18.53 23.95 9.77
CA ILE A 294 17.66 23.03 10.52
C ILE A 294 18.54 22.24 11.49
N ASP A 295 18.14 22.20 12.76
CA ASP A 295 18.71 21.26 13.73
C ASP A 295 17.71 20.11 13.93
N THR A 296 18.13 18.86 13.75
CA THR A 296 17.30 17.65 13.92
C THR A 296 17.76 16.88 15.15
N LYS A 297 16.87 16.62 16.11
CA LYS A 297 17.16 15.87 17.33
C LYS A 297 16.75 14.40 17.20
N ILE A 298 17.69 13.50 17.48
CA ILE A 298 17.49 12.06 17.41
C ILE A 298 17.12 11.48 18.79
N GLY A 299 16.01 10.74 18.80
CA GLY A 299 15.46 10.05 19.95
C GLY A 299 16.20 8.76 20.33
N PRO A 300 15.75 8.08 21.39
CA PRO A 300 16.39 6.86 21.90
C PRO A 300 16.34 5.67 20.93
N ASP A 301 15.39 5.66 20.00
CA ASP A 301 15.20 4.62 18.97
C ASP A 301 15.99 4.90 17.68
N GLY A 302 16.84 5.93 17.67
CA GLY A 302 17.61 6.33 16.50
C GLY A 302 16.82 7.11 15.44
N ARG A 303 15.57 7.51 15.74
CA ARG A 303 14.71 8.26 14.84
C ARG A 303 14.52 9.70 15.32
N ALA A 304 14.30 10.63 14.40
CA ALA A 304 14.08 12.03 14.75
C ALA A 304 12.80 12.19 15.60
N VAL A 305 12.91 13.01 16.66
CA VAL A 305 11.81 13.34 17.57
C VAL A 305 11.41 14.82 17.51
N ALA A 306 12.28 15.67 16.97
CA ALA A 306 11.98 17.07 16.70
C ALA A 306 12.98 17.67 15.71
N GLU A 307 12.53 18.70 15.00
CA GLU A 307 13.37 19.62 14.23
C GLU A 307 13.18 21.05 14.71
N ARG A 308 14.25 21.84 14.70
CA ARG A 308 14.22 23.28 14.88
C ARG A 308 14.58 23.95 13.58
N HIS A 309 13.67 24.80 13.10
CA HIS A 309 13.80 25.53 11.85
C HIS A 309 14.15 26.98 12.17
N TYR A 310 15.24 27.48 11.56
CA TYR A 310 15.69 28.88 11.72
C TYR A 310 15.21 29.72 10.55
N THR A 311 13.89 29.83 10.42
CA THR A 311 13.22 30.57 9.35
C THR A 311 11.82 30.98 9.78
N GLU A 312 11.23 31.93 9.06
CA GLU A 312 9.83 32.33 9.16
C GLU A 312 8.97 31.71 8.03
N ARG A 313 9.57 30.86 7.19
CA ARG A 313 8.85 30.13 6.14
C ARG A 313 7.93 29.06 6.75
N PRO A 314 6.84 28.69 6.05
CA PRO A 314 6.37 29.27 4.78
C PRO A 314 5.71 30.66 4.94
N ASN A 315 5.24 31.01 6.15
CA ASN A 315 4.54 32.27 6.42
C ASN A 315 4.91 32.81 7.82
N GLY A 316 5.51 34.01 7.86
CA GLY A 316 5.97 34.65 9.10
C GLY A 316 4.85 35.12 10.04
N LYS A 317 3.57 35.06 9.62
CA LYS A 317 2.42 35.25 10.51
C LYS A 317 2.17 34.01 11.39
N THR A 318 2.56 32.83 10.91
CA THR A 318 2.31 31.54 11.57
C THR A 318 3.57 30.91 12.13
N HIS A 319 4.75 31.40 11.72
CA HIS A 319 6.06 30.87 12.11
C HIS A 319 6.99 31.93 12.70
N SER A 320 7.45 31.70 13.92
CA SER A 320 8.54 32.48 14.52
C SER A 320 9.90 32.00 14.03
N ASN A 321 10.92 32.83 14.17
CA ASN A 321 12.30 32.42 13.95
C ASN A 321 13.12 32.43 15.26
N PRO A 322 13.53 31.24 15.78
CA PRO A 322 13.25 29.90 15.27
C PRO A 322 11.86 29.39 15.68
N HIS A 323 11.46 28.22 15.17
CA HIS A 323 10.30 27.43 15.62
C HIS A 323 10.61 25.93 15.60
N ASP A 324 9.87 25.12 16.38
CA ASP A 324 10.10 23.68 16.51
C ASP A 324 8.95 22.84 15.94
N HIS A 325 9.34 21.84 15.17
CA HIS A 325 8.48 20.77 14.66
C HIS A 325 8.69 19.53 15.53
N ARG A 326 7.66 19.04 16.21
CA ARG A 326 7.72 17.73 16.88
C ARG A 326 7.56 16.63 15.84
N ILE A 327 8.28 15.51 15.98
CA ILE A 327 8.20 14.40 15.03
C ILE A 327 7.78 13.13 15.76
N ASN A 328 6.76 12.45 15.25
CA ASN A 328 6.38 11.13 15.70
C ASN A 328 6.32 10.13 14.54
N TRP A 329 6.43 8.84 14.84
CA TRP A 329 6.50 7.77 13.85
C TRP A 329 5.27 6.85 13.85
N ASN A 330 4.18 7.27 14.50
CA ASN A 330 2.99 6.45 14.70
C ASN A 330 1.77 6.98 13.94
N SER A 331 1.53 8.28 13.96
CA SER A 331 0.31 8.92 13.43
C SER A 331 0.62 10.25 12.75
N PRO A 332 -0.05 10.58 11.62
CA PRO A 332 -1.10 9.80 10.96
C PRO A 332 -0.61 8.65 10.05
N ARG A 333 0.71 8.48 9.89
CA ARG A 333 1.29 7.36 9.14
C ARG A 333 2.26 6.58 10.00
N TYR A 334 1.92 5.32 10.27
CA TYR A 334 2.77 4.42 11.05
C TYR A 334 4.07 4.09 10.29
N GLY A 335 5.19 4.13 11.01
CA GLY A 335 6.51 3.80 10.51
C GLY A 335 7.14 4.87 9.60
N CYS A 336 6.51 6.02 9.40
CA CYS A 336 7.04 7.16 8.65
C CYS A 336 7.19 8.38 9.57
N PRO A 337 8.08 9.34 9.26
CA PRO A 337 8.15 10.57 10.02
C PRO A 337 6.90 11.43 9.76
N ASN A 338 6.24 11.84 10.84
CA ASN A 338 5.10 12.74 10.85
C ASN A 338 5.44 13.97 11.69
N PHE A 339 5.40 15.14 11.07
CA PHE A 339 5.59 16.45 11.67
C PHE A 339 4.27 16.82 12.36
N VAL A 340 4.32 16.90 13.68
CA VAL A 340 3.15 17.04 14.54
C VAL A 340 2.76 18.50 14.60
N GLU A 341 1.48 18.71 14.30
CA GLU A 341 0.82 19.99 14.44
C GLU A 341 0.11 20.15 15.81
N PRO A 342 0.00 21.37 16.32
CA PRO A 342 0.63 22.60 15.82
C PRO A 342 2.13 22.66 16.14
N HIS A 343 2.92 23.30 15.28
CA HIS A 343 4.31 23.63 15.55
C HIS A 343 4.48 24.59 16.74
N ILE A 344 5.62 24.51 17.41
CA ILE A 344 5.91 25.33 18.59
C ILE A 344 6.63 26.60 18.13
N ASN A 345 5.93 27.72 18.27
CA ASN A 345 6.46 29.05 18.01
C ASN A 345 6.98 29.72 19.28
N TYR A 346 8.07 30.46 19.11
CA TYR A 346 8.80 31.21 20.13
C TYR A 346 8.70 32.71 19.89
N TRP A 347 7.47 33.24 19.85
CA TRP A 347 7.24 34.67 19.66
C TRP A 347 7.86 35.49 20.80
N PRO A 348 8.47 36.66 20.51
CA PRO A 348 9.12 37.48 21.55
C PRO A 348 8.20 37.89 22.71
N ALA A 349 6.89 38.02 22.47
CA ALA A 349 5.89 38.35 23.49
C ALA A 349 5.72 37.22 24.53
N ASP A 350 5.76 35.97 24.07
CA ASP A 350 5.53 34.78 24.91
C ASP A 350 6.85 34.21 25.45
N TYR A 351 7.95 34.38 24.71
CA TYR A 351 9.29 33.86 25.00
C TYR A 351 10.33 34.98 24.96
N PRO A 352 10.35 35.91 25.94
CA PRO A 352 11.30 37.03 25.95
C PRO A 352 12.76 36.59 26.08
N GLY A 353 13.01 35.38 26.60
CA GLY A 353 14.32 34.74 26.65
C GLY A 353 14.71 33.98 25.37
N GLY A 354 13.87 34.01 24.35
CA GLY A 354 14.03 33.25 23.11
C GLY A 354 13.70 31.76 23.25
N ALA A 355 13.94 31.02 22.17
CA ALA A 355 13.72 29.58 22.14
C ALA A 355 14.65 28.84 23.12
N PRO A 356 14.15 27.86 23.89
CA PRO A 356 14.98 27.06 24.79
C PRO A 356 16.12 26.35 24.04
N GLU A 357 17.28 26.17 24.67
CA GLU A 357 18.39 25.45 24.07
C GLU A 357 17.99 24.01 23.65
N PHE A 358 18.33 23.65 22.42
CA PHE A 358 18.12 22.28 21.94
C PHE A 358 19.22 21.37 22.52
N LYS A 359 19.01 20.88 23.74
CA LYS A 359 20.03 20.13 24.50
C LYS A 359 20.39 18.81 23.81
N SER A 360 21.70 18.59 23.66
CA SER A 360 22.32 17.37 23.17
C SER A 360 23.24 16.77 24.24
N ASN A 361 23.30 15.44 24.32
CA ASN A 361 24.32 14.73 25.11
C ASN A 361 25.50 14.27 24.24
N ARG A 362 25.52 14.65 22.95
CA ARG A 362 26.58 14.33 21.97
C ARG A 362 26.98 15.58 21.17
N ARG A 363 28.11 15.52 20.45
CA ARG A 363 28.54 16.59 19.54
C ARG A 363 27.54 16.75 18.38
N SER A 364 27.30 18.00 17.96
CA SER A 364 26.54 18.28 16.74
C SER A 364 27.33 17.82 15.52
N ILE A 365 26.65 17.17 14.56
CA ILE A 365 27.26 16.71 13.32
C ILE A 365 26.71 17.56 12.15
N PRO A 366 27.57 18.30 11.43
CA PRO A 366 27.17 18.97 10.20
C PRO A 366 27.00 17.94 9.08
N MET A 367 25.92 18.05 8.30
CA MET A 367 25.68 17.23 7.11
C MET A 367 25.91 18.06 5.84
N ASN A 368 26.55 17.47 4.82
CA ASN A 368 26.76 18.14 3.54
C ASN A 368 25.42 18.44 2.87
N SER A 369 25.12 19.71 2.61
CA SER A 369 23.95 20.13 1.83
C SER A 369 24.26 19.98 0.35
N ILE A 370 23.40 19.25 -0.37
CA ILE A 370 23.46 19.15 -1.83
C ILE A 370 22.19 19.83 -2.36
N ASP A 371 22.35 20.92 -3.12
CA ASP A 371 21.22 21.71 -3.63
C ASP A 371 20.68 21.13 -4.95
N PHE A 372 19.41 20.72 -5.00
CA PHE A 372 18.71 20.43 -6.26
C PHE A 372 17.18 20.59 -6.14
N ALA A 373 16.64 21.68 -6.71
CA ALA A 373 15.19 21.93 -6.83
C ALA A 373 14.40 20.80 -7.54
N GLU A 374 15.01 20.08 -8.49
CA GLU A 374 14.33 18.97 -9.19
C GLU A 374 13.98 17.79 -8.27
N ARG A 375 14.76 17.56 -7.21
CA ARG A 375 14.53 16.43 -6.29
C ARG A 375 13.32 16.63 -5.38
N ASN A 376 12.94 17.88 -5.13
CA ASN A 376 11.78 18.21 -4.31
C ASN A 376 10.46 18.19 -5.09
N ARG A 377 10.49 18.05 -6.42
CA ARG A 377 9.28 18.02 -7.25
C ARG A 377 8.34 16.89 -6.81
N PHE A 378 7.04 17.18 -6.77
CA PHE A 378 6.01 16.16 -6.62
C PHE A 378 5.77 15.48 -7.97
N LYS A 379 5.93 14.15 -8.03
CA LYS A 379 5.66 13.37 -9.25
C LYS A 379 4.17 13.06 -9.41
N THR A 380 3.46 12.98 -8.29
CA THR A 380 2.02 12.67 -8.25
C THR A 380 1.30 13.58 -7.27
N ILE A 381 0.00 13.75 -7.47
CA ILE A 381 -0.89 14.44 -6.50
C ILE A 381 -0.85 13.73 -5.13
N SER A 382 -0.71 12.40 -5.12
CA SER A 382 -0.64 11.63 -3.88
C SER A 382 0.60 11.98 -3.05
N GLU A 383 1.75 12.23 -3.67
CA GLU A 383 2.96 12.67 -2.95
C GLU A 383 2.75 14.02 -2.26
N PHE A 384 2.05 14.96 -2.91
CA PHE A 384 1.69 16.24 -2.30
C PHE A 384 0.74 16.03 -1.10
N LYS A 385 -0.32 15.24 -1.28
CA LYS A 385 -1.26 14.95 -0.19
C LYS A 385 -0.57 14.29 1.00
N GLU A 386 0.29 13.30 0.77
CA GLU A 386 1.04 12.63 1.83
C GLU A 386 2.01 13.58 2.54
N CYS A 387 2.66 14.49 1.80
CA CYS A 387 3.49 15.54 2.41
C CYS A 387 2.66 16.36 3.40
N VAL A 388 1.52 16.91 2.97
CA VAL A 388 0.64 17.75 3.79
C VAL A 388 0.00 16.97 4.95
N ILE A 389 -0.48 15.74 4.73
CA ILE A 389 -1.08 14.88 5.77
C ILE A 389 -0.09 14.62 6.91
N ARG A 390 1.18 14.44 6.57
CA ARG A 390 2.25 14.15 7.53
C ARG A 390 2.85 15.43 8.15
N GLY A 391 2.18 16.58 8.02
CA GLY A 391 2.62 17.89 8.55
C GLY A 391 3.78 18.51 7.79
N GLY A 392 4.01 18.08 6.54
CA GLY A 392 4.98 18.72 5.67
C GLY A 392 4.45 20.08 5.21
N GLU A 393 5.34 21.09 5.23
CA GLU A 393 5.03 22.45 4.83
C GLU A 393 5.69 22.83 3.50
N PRO A 394 5.14 22.36 2.35
CA PRO A 394 5.78 22.61 1.07
C PRO A 394 5.70 24.09 0.67
N VAL A 395 6.81 24.61 0.17
CA VAL A 395 6.90 25.90 -0.52
C VAL A 395 7.25 25.63 -1.97
N PHE A 396 6.53 26.27 -2.89
CA PHE A 396 6.72 26.08 -4.32
C PHE A 396 6.51 27.39 -5.09
N SER A 397 7.06 27.44 -6.30
CA SER A 397 6.94 28.58 -7.20
C SER A 397 6.16 28.22 -8.46
N TRP A 398 5.29 29.14 -8.85
CA TRP A 398 4.56 29.13 -10.12
C TRP A 398 4.60 30.53 -10.74
N ASN A 399 5.07 30.62 -12.00
CA ASN A 399 5.22 31.89 -12.73
C ASN A 399 5.96 33.01 -11.97
N GLY A 400 6.91 32.64 -11.10
CA GLY A 400 7.72 33.59 -10.31
C GLY A 400 7.10 34.01 -8.98
N ALA A 401 5.80 33.74 -8.75
CA ALA A 401 5.19 33.86 -7.43
C ALA A 401 5.49 32.62 -6.58
N GLN A 402 5.59 32.77 -5.26
CA GLN A 402 5.82 31.66 -4.33
C GLN A 402 4.62 31.47 -3.41
N TYR A 403 4.27 30.21 -3.21
CA TYR A 403 3.16 29.79 -2.38
C TYR A 403 3.64 28.78 -1.36
N GLY A 404 3.03 28.78 -0.19
CA GLY A 404 3.31 27.86 0.89
C GLY A 404 2.04 27.21 1.42
N VAL A 405 2.18 25.96 1.87
CA VAL A 405 1.16 25.28 2.67
C VAL A 405 1.72 25.06 4.07
N CYS A 406 0.96 25.42 5.09
CA CYS A 406 1.28 25.17 6.50
C CYS A 406 0.03 24.74 7.26
N PHE A 407 0.18 24.27 8.49
CA PHE A 407 -0.96 24.13 9.39
C PHE A 407 -1.15 25.42 10.19
N HIS A 408 -2.39 25.90 10.25
CA HIS A 408 -2.75 27.06 11.06
C HIS A 408 -4.15 26.88 11.64
N GLU A 409 -4.30 27.28 12.91
CA GLU A 409 -5.52 27.07 13.70
C GLU A 409 -5.94 25.59 13.72
N ASP A 410 -6.97 25.23 12.95
CA ASP A 410 -7.54 23.89 12.85
C ASP A 410 -7.56 23.36 11.40
N GLY A 411 -6.69 23.88 10.52
CA GLY A 411 -6.68 23.49 9.10
C GLY A 411 -5.37 23.72 8.36
N TYR A 412 -5.38 23.29 7.10
CA TYR A 412 -4.30 23.50 6.15
C TYR A 412 -4.44 24.89 5.53
N CYS A 413 -3.53 25.79 5.88
CA CYS A 413 -3.43 27.12 5.32
C CYS A 413 -2.60 27.08 4.05
N ILE A 414 -3.16 27.53 2.93
CA ILE A 414 -2.42 27.86 1.71
C ILE A 414 -2.44 29.36 1.48
N ALA A 415 -1.29 29.95 1.21
CA ALA A 415 -1.13 31.37 0.98
C ALA A 415 0.06 31.67 0.05
N ASP A 416 0.10 32.89 -0.48
CA ASP A 416 1.34 33.47 -1.00
C ASP A 416 2.35 33.67 0.17
N ILE A 417 3.65 33.62 -0.11
CA ILE A 417 4.70 33.75 0.94
C ILE A 417 4.70 35.11 1.66
N HIS A 418 4.09 36.15 1.10
CA HIS A 418 3.86 37.44 1.74
C HIS A 418 2.65 37.43 2.67
N GLY A 419 1.93 36.31 2.75
CA GLY A 419 0.77 36.10 3.60
C GLY A 419 -0.52 36.71 3.05
N ASP A 420 -0.58 36.96 1.75
CA ASP A 420 -1.77 37.43 1.03
C ASP A 420 -2.53 36.26 0.38
N ASN A 421 -3.82 36.46 0.11
CA ASN A 421 -4.74 35.46 -0.49
C ASN A 421 -4.84 34.15 0.30
N GLU A 422 -4.77 34.25 1.63
CA GLU A 422 -4.85 33.09 2.53
C GLU A 422 -6.18 32.35 2.43
N LYS A 423 -6.10 31.01 2.41
CA LYS A 423 -7.25 30.12 2.51
C LYS A 423 -6.98 28.99 3.50
N ILE A 424 -7.85 28.85 4.50
CA ILE A 424 -7.87 27.72 5.43
C ILE A 424 -8.72 26.60 4.83
N CYS A 425 -8.13 25.42 4.68
CA CYS A 425 -8.73 24.22 4.10
C CYS A 425 -8.81 23.11 5.16
N LYS A 426 -9.88 22.32 5.14
CA LYS A 426 -10.09 21.22 6.10
C LYS A 426 -9.44 19.90 5.67
N SER A 427 -9.00 19.82 4.42
CA SER A 427 -8.37 18.63 3.87
C SER A 427 -7.33 18.98 2.80
N PRO A 428 -6.36 18.09 2.52
CA PRO A 428 -5.44 18.26 1.41
C PRO A 428 -6.15 18.35 0.05
N ASP A 429 -7.31 17.71 -0.11
CA ASP A 429 -8.12 17.83 -1.33
C ASP A 429 -8.67 19.26 -1.49
N GLU A 430 -9.10 19.90 -0.41
CA GLU A 430 -9.51 21.32 -0.46
C GLU A 430 -8.36 22.27 -0.78
N VAL A 431 -7.13 21.95 -0.32
CA VAL A 431 -5.91 22.68 -0.70
C VAL A 431 -5.66 22.57 -2.21
N LEU A 432 -5.86 21.37 -2.78
CA LEU A 432 -5.70 21.13 -4.23
C LEU A 432 -6.71 21.90 -5.10
N GLU A 433 -7.85 22.30 -4.56
CA GLU A 433 -8.82 23.17 -5.24
C GLU A 433 -8.50 24.67 -5.13
N TYR A 434 -7.42 25.05 -4.44
CA TYR A 434 -6.96 26.44 -4.43
C TYR A 434 -6.56 26.88 -5.83
N THR A 435 -7.00 28.07 -6.24
CA THR A 435 -6.73 28.61 -7.57
C THR A 435 -5.55 29.57 -7.51
N ILE A 436 -4.51 29.25 -8.27
CA ILE A 436 -3.34 30.09 -8.49
C ILE A 436 -3.49 30.70 -9.89
N GLU A 437 -3.64 32.02 -9.94
CA GLU A 437 -3.96 32.76 -11.17
C GLU A 437 -5.26 32.22 -11.81
N SER A 438 -5.15 31.44 -12.90
CA SER A 438 -6.26 30.81 -13.62
C SER A 438 -6.24 29.27 -13.57
N HIS A 439 -5.37 28.67 -12.75
CA HIS A 439 -5.19 27.23 -12.67
C HIS A 439 -5.51 26.72 -11.26
N ARG A 440 -6.21 25.59 -11.16
CA ARG A 440 -6.33 24.91 -9.86
C ARG A 440 -5.01 24.26 -9.52
N LEU A 441 -4.64 24.28 -8.25
CA LEU A 441 -3.39 23.69 -7.77
C LEU A 441 -3.27 22.22 -8.21
N ARG A 442 -4.36 21.46 -8.19
CA ARG A 442 -4.40 20.07 -8.64
C ARG A 442 -3.90 19.85 -10.07
N ASP A 443 -4.10 20.83 -10.95
CA ASP A 443 -3.76 20.73 -12.37
C ASP A 443 -2.27 21.06 -12.61
N ILE A 444 -1.62 21.75 -11.66
CA ILE A 444 -0.25 22.27 -11.81
C ILE A 444 0.74 21.72 -10.78
N ILE A 445 0.31 21.09 -9.68
CA ILE A 445 1.16 20.72 -8.54
C ILE A 445 2.32 19.79 -8.90
N THR A 446 2.17 18.96 -9.93
CA THR A 446 3.25 18.09 -10.42
C THR A 446 4.21 18.78 -11.39
N GLN A 447 3.96 20.07 -11.70
CA GLN A 447 4.71 20.91 -12.63
C GLN A 447 5.38 22.11 -11.95
N VAL A 448 4.95 22.48 -10.74
CA VAL A 448 5.54 23.60 -9.98
C VAL A 448 7.01 23.34 -9.64
N ALA A 449 7.77 24.42 -9.49
CA ALA A 449 9.12 24.35 -8.93
C ALA A 449 9.03 24.28 -7.40
N VAL A 450 9.23 23.10 -6.80
CA VAL A 450 9.17 22.93 -5.34
C VAL A 450 10.48 23.44 -4.72
N ILE A 451 10.38 24.49 -3.91
CA ILE A 451 11.50 25.17 -3.26
C ILE A 451 11.91 24.39 -2.00
N SER A 452 10.95 24.04 -1.15
CA SER A 452 11.20 23.25 0.05
C SER A 452 10.02 22.34 0.35
N ARG A 453 10.30 21.16 0.89
CA ARG A 453 9.33 20.28 1.55
C ARG A 453 10.04 19.34 2.50
N ASN A 454 9.55 19.25 3.72
CA ASN A 454 10.22 18.53 4.81
C ASN A 454 10.30 17.01 4.56
N ILE A 455 9.44 16.47 3.68
CA ILE A 455 9.26 15.05 3.30
C ILE A 455 8.73 14.86 1.87
#